data_AF-A0A5M5X9K6-F1
#
_entry.id   AF-A0A5M5X9K6-F1
#
_cell.length_a   1.000
_cell.length_b   1.000
_cell.length_c   1.000
_cell.angle_alpha   90.00
_cell.angle_beta   90.00
_cell.angle_gamma   90.00
#
_symmetry.space_group_name_H-M   'P 1'
#
loop_
_entity.id
_entity.type
_entity.pdbx_description
1 polymer ?
#
loop_
_entity_poly.entity_id
_entity_poly.type
_entity_poly.pdbx_seq_one_letter_code
_entity_poly.pdbx_strand_id
1 'polypeptide(L)'
;MNKNLKNKLYVIIFTSLLFYSCGEDNVIASFDHSTKPESFKDISYKIPVSDAVFTVLDVINSTKGSTRSASSAEIENIEVVKTTPAITRSLKANSLSSDTLLYIINFKDGGFGVAAADSRTAPIYAYSDKGRFNLKDTCQVLALKMFIKSAIHTILYDINNQGNNPRFAETPETRNELLEQVGPFMDIEWSQNNPYNKECVIGTEYAKAGCVAIATAQICAYNKYPNTFEGYNYDWNTIYKIKSSSDQYKYPNATNQLAHFIRRVGLNVGMKYGVKESGAKSEKIPGLLRKMGYTCSDLISYSDKGLVESLKAGHPVYQCGFDKESDYFIFQTHSDGHAWVVDGYRYEMLNIRICRPRRGEMDCDSEKRRFLFVRNNYGWGGLYNGWYQPFVTMPNANGKRIPTFAFKPRMITNIHR
;
A
#
# COMPACT_ATOMS: atom_id res chain seq x y z
N MET A 1 65.21 -28.21 56.73
CA MET A 1 64.38 -26.99 56.68
C MET A 1 63.32 -27.22 55.60
N ASN A 2 62.05 -27.31 56.03
CA ASN A 2 60.96 -27.94 55.28
C ASN A 2 60.28 -26.96 54.30
N LYS A 3 59.68 -27.55 53.26
CA LYS A 3 58.94 -26.98 52.11
C LYS A 3 58.04 -25.77 52.42
N ASN A 4 57.91 -24.82 51.46
CA ASN A 4 56.66 -24.66 50.69
C ASN A 4 56.68 -23.49 49.68
N LEU A 5 55.97 -23.75 48.57
CA LEU A 5 55.67 -22.93 47.41
C LEU A 5 55.26 -21.48 47.71
N LYS A 6 55.75 -20.54 46.90
CA LYS A 6 55.04 -19.28 46.58
C LYS A 6 54.93 -19.14 45.07
N ASN A 7 53.73 -19.44 44.55
CA ASN A 7 53.31 -19.09 43.19
C ASN A 7 53.25 -17.56 43.07
N LYS A 8 53.95 -16.98 42.08
CA LYS A 8 53.73 -15.60 41.64
C LYS A 8 52.74 -15.62 40.48
N LEU A 9 51.60 -15.00 40.72
CA LEU A 9 50.48 -14.80 39.82
C LEU A 9 50.85 -13.74 38.77
N TYR A 10 50.87 -14.11 37.49
CA TYR A 10 50.84 -13.14 36.39
C TYR A 10 49.39 -12.83 36.05
N VAL A 11 49.00 -11.58 36.24
CA VAL A 11 47.69 -11.05 35.81
C VAL A 11 47.76 -10.81 34.30
N ILE A 12 47.13 -11.68 33.52
CA ILE A 12 46.80 -11.42 32.11
C ILE A 12 45.33 -10.97 32.10
N ILE A 13 45.11 -9.70 31.81
CA ILE A 13 43.78 -9.14 31.59
C ILE A 13 43.29 -9.65 30.24
N PHE A 14 42.44 -10.67 30.27
CA PHE A 14 41.67 -11.12 29.11
C PHE A 14 40.39 -10.29 29.07
N THR A 15 40.40 -9.21 28.28
CA THR A 15 39.19 -8.47 27.92
C THR A 15 38.33 -9.38 27.03
N SER A 16 37.35 -10.03 27.67
CA SER A 16 36.29 -10.76 27.01
C SER A 16 35.38 -9.75 26.29
N LEU A 17 35.57 -9.64 24.97
CA LEU A 17 34.56 -9.11 24.05
C LEU A 17 33.34 -10.04 24.13
N LEU A 18 32.38 -9.66 24.97
CA LEU A 18 31.03 -10.22 24.94
C LEU A 18 30.37 -9.76 23.64
N PHE A 19 30.37 -10.64 22.64
CA PHE A 19 29.44 -10.55 21.52
C PHE A 19 28.02 -10.67 22.09
N TYR A 20 27.32 -9.55 22.25
CA TYR A 20 25.87 -9.55 22.37
C TYR A 20 25.30 -10.00 21.03
N SER A 21 25.07 -11.30 20.90
CA SER A 21 24.16 -11.87 19.91
C SER A 21 22.74 -11.45 20.31
N CYS A 22 22.15 -10.48 19.60
CA CYS A 22 20.70 -10.29 19.63
C CYS A 22 20.08 -11.49 18.90
N GLY A 23 19.50 -12.41 19.67
CA GLY A 23 18.69 -13.48 19.11
C GLY A 23 17.49 -12.90 18.36
N GLU A 24 17.27 -13.36 17.14
CA GLU A 24 15.98 -13.25 16.46
C GLU A 24 14.99 -14.16 17.21
N ASP A 25 14.17 -13.57 18.07
CA ASP A 25 13.03 -14.28 18.63
C ASP A 25 11.99 -14.46 17.51
N ASN A 26 11.89 -15.66 16.96
CA ASN A 26 10.74 -16.06 16.15
C ASN A 26 9.48 -15.95 17.03
N VAL A 27 8.69 -14.90 16.83
CA VAL A 27 7.42 -14.70 17.54
C VAL A 27 6.41 -15.73 17.05
N ILE A 28 6.31 -16.86 17.74
CA ILE A 28 5.17 -17.77 17.64
C ILE A 28 4.08 -17.21 18.55
N ALA A 29 3.07 -16.57 17.97
CA ALA A 29 1.94 -16.03 18.73
C ALA A 29 1.15 -17.17 19.38
N SER A 30 1.21 -17.26 20.71
CA SER A 30 0.27 -18.02 21.53
C SER A 30 -0.61 -17.02 22.29
N PHE A 31 -1.93 -17.24 22.25
CA PHE A 31 -2.93 -16.33 22.80
C PHE A 31 -3.35 -16.77 24.20
N ASP A 32 -3.31 -15.83 25.16
CA ASP A 32 -4.01 -15.95 26.44
C ASP A 32 -4.91 -14.71 26.62
N HIS A 33 -6.21 -14.91 26.46
CA HIS A 33 -7.21 -13.85 26.64
C HIS A 33 -7.56 -13.72 28.14
N SER A 34 -6.74 -12.98 28.88
CA SER A 34 -7.11 -12.56 30.24
C SER A 34 -8.20 -11.49 30.19
N THR A 35 -9.45 -11.89 30.43
CA THR A 35 -10.62 -11.01 30.61
C THR A 35 -10.63 -10.38 32.01
N LYS A 36 -9.72 -9.45 32.31
CA LYS A 36 -9.85 -8.58 33.49
C LYS A 36 -10.36 -7.19 33.06
N PRO A 37 -11.36 -6.63 33.75
CA PRO A 37 -11.81 -5.27 33.47
C PRO A 37 -10.72 -4.27 33.87
N GLU A 38 -10.16 -3.55 32.89
CA GLU A 38 -9.21 -2.46 33.13
C GLU A 38 -9.95 -1.24 33.70
N SER A 39 -9.34 -0.57 34.69
CA SER A 39 -9.88 0.64 35.29
C SER A 39 -9.80 1.84 34.33
N PHE A 40 -10.80 2.72 34.35
CA PHE A 40 -10.94 3.87 33.44
C PHE A 40 -9.75 4.84 33.41
N LYS A 41 -8.89 4.87 34.43
CA LYS A 41 -7.76 5.82 34.50
C LYS A 41 -6.56 5.44 33.62
N ASP A 42 -6.51 4.22 33.08
CA ASP A 42 -5.32 3.69 32.39
C ASP A 42 -5.61 3.15 30.97
N ILE A 43 -6.63 3.69 30.28
CA ILE A 43 -6.97 3.22 28.92
C ILE A 43 -5.83 3.59 27.96
N SER A 44 -5.00 2.60 27.65
CA SER A 44 -4.03 2.67 26.57
C SER A 44 -4.75 2.44 25.25
N TYR A 45 -4.68 3.41 24.33
CA TYR A 45 -5.17 3.21 22.97
C TYR A 45 -4.18 2.46 22.07
N LYS A 46 -2.98 2.15 22.57
CA LYS A 46 -1.93 1.46 21.81
C LYS A 46 -2.33 0.02 21.52
N ILE A 47 -2.29 -0.36 20.25
CA ILE A 47 -2.45 -1.75 19.79
C ILE A 47 -1.10 -2.48 20.00
N PRO A 48 -1.07 -3.60 20.74
CA PRO A 48 0.11 -4.47 20.81
C PRO A 48 0.50 -5.01 19.42
N VAL A 49 1.80 -5.22 19.20
CA VAL A 49 2.30 -5.77 17.93
C VAL A 49 1.70 -7.13 17.60
N SER A 50 1.48 -7.98 18.62
CA SER A 50 0.79 -9.28 18.48
C SER A 50 -0.60 -9.14 17.85
N ASP A 51 -1.37 -8.14 18.28
CA ASP A 51 -2.75 -7.93 17.86
C ASP A 51 -2.80 -7.34 16.44
N ALA A 52 -1.81 -6.52 16.10
CA ALA A 52 -1.60 -6.02 14.74
C ALA A 52 -1.23 -7.15 13.77
N VAL A 53 -0.29 -8.03 14.16
CA VAL A 53 0.08 -9.25 13.40
C VAL A 53 -1.14 -10.13 13.20
N PHE A 54 -1.88 -10.37 14.27
CA PHE A 54 -3.11 -11.15 14.24
C PHE A 54 -4.11 -10.59 13.22
N THR A 55 -4.40 -9.29 13.30
CA THR A 55 -5.31 -8.59 12.38
C THR A 55 -4.90 -8.80 10.93
N VAL A 56 -3.61 -8.64 10.62
CA VAL A 56 -3.09 -8.84 9.25
C VAL A 56 -3.26 -10.28 8.79
N LEU A 57 -2.88 -11.25 9.63
CA LEU A 57 -2.99 -12.67 9.28
C LEU A 57 -4.45 -13.08 9.06
N ASP A 58 -5.36 -12.60 9.90
CA ASP A 58 -6.79 -12.93 9.80
C ASP A 58 -7.39 -12.40 8.48
N VAL A 59 -7.08 -11.15 8.12
CA VAL A 59 -7.48 -10.58 6.82
C VAL A 59 -6.89 -11.37 5.65
N ILE A 60 -5.57 -11.60 5.64
CA ILE A 60 -4.92 -12.35 4.54
C ILE A 60 -5.52 -13.75 4.41
N ASN A 61 -5.74 -14.46 5.52
CA ASN A 61 -6.26 -15.83 5.50
C ASN A 61 -7.74 -15.91 5.11
N SER A 62 -8.56 -14.93 5.50
CA SER A 62 -9.96 -14.83 5.07
C SER A 62 -10.06 -14.78 3.54
N THR A 63 -9.08 -14.17 2.87
CA THR A 63 -9.07 -14.02 1.40
C THR A 63 -8.57 -15.24 0.63
N LYS A 64 -7.84 -16.15 1.27
CA LYS A 64 -7.31 -17.38 0.63
C LYS A 64 -8.32 -18.54 0.63
N GLY A 65 -9.51 -18.36 1.22
CA GLY A 65 -10.51 -19.42 1.35
C GLY A 65 -10.06 -20.61 2.21
N SER A 66 -8.92 -20.51 2.89
CA SER A 66 -8.36 -21.59 3.70
C SER A 66 -9.21 -21.81 4.95
N THR A 67 -9.61 -23.06 5.19
CA THR A 67 -10.44 -23.50 6.32
C THR A 67 -9.62 -23.94 7.53
N ARG A 68 -8.29 -23.81 7.49
CA ARG A 68 -7.42 -24.08 8.64
C ARG A 68 -7.24 -22.81 9.48
N SER A 69 -7.26 -22.97 10.80
CA SER A 69 -6.88 -21.97 11.80
C SER A 69 -5.72 -21.13 11.29
N ALA A 70 -5.80 -19.79 11.40
CA ALA A 70 -4.82 -18.82 10.89
C ALA A 70 -3.38 -19.38 10.96
N SER A 71 -2.91 -19.97 9.87
CA SER A 71 -1.69 -20.76 9.89
C SER A 71 -0.51 -19.82 9.84
N SER A 72 0.20 -19.73 10.97
CA SER A 72 1.63 -19.40 11.18
C SER A 72 2.41 -18.93 9.94
N ALA A 73 2.08 -17.77 9.37
CA ALA A 73 3.02 -17.14 8.45
C ALA A 73 4.16 -16.58 9.30
N GLU A 74 5.38 -17.03 9.04
CA GLU A 74 6.55 -16.54 9.76
C GLU A 74 6.82 -15.08 9.38
N ILE A 75 6.98 -14.26 10.41
CA ILE A 75 7.31 -12.85 10.26
C ILE A 75 8.79 -12.74 9.86
N GLU A 76 9.07 -12.03 8.78
CA GLU A 76 10.43 -11.66 8.36
C GLU A 76 10.92 -10.47 9.19
N ASN A 77 10.13 -9.40 9.24
CA ASN A 77 10.42 -8.23 10.05
C ASN A 77 9.16 -7.39 10.31
N ILE A 78 9.28 -6.46 11.27
CA ILE A 78 8.27 -5.44 11.54
C ILE A 78 8.92 -4.07 11.54
N GLU A 79 8.49 -3.21 10.62
CA GLU A 79 8.84 -1.78 10.62
C GLU A 79 7.73 -0.96 11.29
N VAL A 80 8.10 0.19 11.85
CA VAL A 80 7.15 1.10 12.53
C VAL A 80 7.14 2.48 11.88
N VAL A 81 5.95 3.02 11.63
CA VAL A 81 5.79 4.42 11.26
C VAL A 81 5.52 5.22 12.51
N LYS A 82 6.38 6.18 12.81
CA LYS A 82 6.26 7.04 13.99
C LYS A 82 5.75 8.44 13.65
N THR A 83 5.11 9.06 14.62
CA THR A 83 4.89 10.50 14.68
C THR A 83 6.22 11.24 14.76
N THR A 84 6.28 12.44 14.19
CA THR A 84 7.39 13.37 14.40
C THR A 84 6.84 14.72 14.86
N PRO A 85 7.66 15.57 15.49
CA PRO A 85 7.21 16.91 15.91
C PRO A 85 6.62 17.76 14.77
N ALA A 86 7.01 17.52 13.52
CA ALA A 86 6.41 18.16 12.36
C ALA A 86 4.96 17.72 12.13
N ILE A 87 4.70 16.40 12.23
CA ILE A 87 3.39 15.76 12.10
C ILE A 87 2.42 16.26 13.17
N THR A 88 2.89 16.32 14.42
CA THR A 88 2.03 16.67 15.55
C THR A 88 1.66 18.15 15.55
N ARG A 89 2.56 19.02 15.07
CA ARG A 89 2.32 20.47 14.90
C ARG A 89 1.35 20.81 13.77
N SER A 90 1.45 20.15 12.61
CA SER A 90 0.57 20.42 11.47
C SER A 90 -0.90 20.02 11.74
N LEU A 91 -1.13 18.99 12.56
CA LEU A 91 -2.45 18.40 12.80
C LEU A 91 -2.97 18.55 14.24
N LYS A 92 -2.33 19.37 15.09
CA LYS A 92 -2.72 19.60 16.49
C LYS A 92 -2.94 18.29 17.28
N ALA A 93 -2.05 17.31 17.09
CA ALA A 93 -2.20 15.96 17.64
C ALA A 93 -1.83 15.87 19.13
N ASN A 94 -2.57 16.57 20.00
CA ASN A 94 -2.35 16.58 21.45
C ASN A 94 -2.90 15.32 22.17
N SER A 95 -3.52 14.39 21.42
CA SER A 95 -4.33 13.26 21.91
C SER A 95 -3.70 11.89 21.60
N LEU A 96 -2.43 11.86 21.18
CA LEU A 96 -1.70 10.64 20.83
C LEU A 96 -1.37 9.81 22.07
N SER A 97 -1.68 8.51 22.01
CA SER A 97 -1.39 7.54 23.08
C SER A 97 0.01 6.92 22.98
N SER A 98 0.59 6.91 21.77
CA SER A 98 1.90 6.38 21.44
C SER A 98 2.52 7.22 20.33
N ASP A 99 3.86 7.21 20.25
CA ASP A 99 4.58 7.78 19.11
C ASP A 99 4.44 6.95 17.81
N THR A 100 3.88 5.74 17.89
CA THR A 100 3.76 4.80 16.76
C THR A 100 2.36 4.90 16.16
N LEU A 101 2.29 4.98 14.83
CA LEU A 101 1.05 5.14 14.05
C LEU A 101 0.66 3.88 13.30
N LEU A 102 1.65 3.20 12.70
CA LEU A 102 1.45 2.01 11.89
C LEU A 102 2.52 0.96 12.19
N TYR A 103 2.12 -0.31 12.08
CA TYR A 103 3.00 -1.46 11.97
C TYR A 103 3.01 -1.95 10.53
N ILE A 104 4.19 -2.19 9.98
CA ILE A 104 4.39 -2.81 8.67
C ILE A 104 5.00 -4.18 8.93
N ILE A 105 4.24 -5.22 8.65
CA ILE A 105 4.59 -6.61 8.94
C ILE A 105 4.91 -7.30 7.62
N ASN A 106 6.15 -7.76 7.44
CA ASN A 106 6.58 -8.53 6.28
C ASN A 106 6.67 -10.02 6.65
N PHE A 107 6.33 -10.91 5.71
CA PHE A 107 6.35 -12.36 5.93
C PHE A 107 7.47 -13.04 5.13
N LYS A 108 8.11 -14.08 5.70
CA LYS A 108 9.25 -14.78 5.08
C LYS A 108 8.88 -15.42 3.72
N ASP A 109 7.68 -15.96 3.61
CA ASP A 109 7.17 -16.58 2.38
C ASP A 109 6.63 -15.56 1.36
N GLY A 110 6.82 -14.27 1.65
CA GLY A 110 6.30 -13.16 0.86
C GLY A 110 4.92 -12.68 1.31
N GLY A 111 4.65 -11.42 1.00
CA GLY A 111 3.48 -10.69 1.46
C GLY A 111 3.82 -9.69 2.57
N PHE A 112 2.90 -8.76 2.77
CA PHE A 112 2.99 -7.77 3.83
C PHE A 112 1.61 -7.35 4.32
N GLY A 113 1.54 -6.75 5.50
CA GLY A 113 0.38 -6.02 6.00
C GLY A 113 0.77 -4.70 6.65
N VAL A 114 -0.14 -3.73 6.60
CA VAL A 114 0.02 -2.42 7.21
C VAL A 114 -1.14 -2.20 8.17
N ALA A 115 -0.87 -2.30 9.47
CA ALA A 115 -1.87 -2.26 10.55
C ALA A 115 -1.76 -0.99 11.39
N ALA A 116 -2.87 -0.58 12.03
CA ALA A 116 -2.88 0.51 12.98
C ALA A 116 -2.06 0.18 14.24
N ALA A 117 -1.50 1.22 14.85
CA ALA A 117 -0.95 1.16 16.21
C ALA A 117 -1.85 1.83 17.26
N ASP A 118 -2.96 2.46 16.85
CA ASP A 118 -3.94 3.08 17.75
C ASP A 118 -5.36 2.55 17.48
N SER A 119 -5.96 2.03 18.54
CA SER A 119 -7.29 1.40 18.56
C SER A 119 -8.42 2.34 18.23
N ARG A 120 -8.23 3.66 18.14
CA ARG A 120 -9.31 4.57 17.73
C ARG A 120 -9.56 4.58 16.21
N THR A 121 -8.69 3.92 15.45
CA THR A 121 -8.65 4.02 13.98
C THR A 121 -9.01 2.71 13.28
N ALA A 122 -9.00 2.67 11.94
CA ALA A 122 -9.19 1.42 11.21
C ALA A 122 -8.05 0.43 11.53
N PRO A 123 -8.33 -0.86 11.77
CA PRO A 123 -7.32 -1.79 12.29
C PRO A 123 -6.25 -2.16 11.24
N ILE A 124 -6.58 -2.09 9.94
CA ILE A 124 -5.69 -2.44 8.83
C ILE A 124 -5.89 -1.51 7.62
N TYR A 125 -4.80 -1.04 7.03
CA TYR A 125 -4.78 -0.07 5.93
C TYR A 125 -4.33 -0.67 4.60
N ALA A 126 -3.53 -1.73 4.61
CA ALA A 126 -3.13 -2.43 3.40
C ALA A 126 -2.67 -3.85 3.68
N TYR A 127 -2.74 -4.71 2.67
CA TYR A 127 -2.14 -6.03 2.70
C TYR A 127 -1.82 -6.54 1.28
N SER A 128 -0.88 -7.47 1.19
CA SER A 128 -0.62 -8.25 -0.02
C SER A 128 -0.16 -9.65 0.35
N ASP A 129 -0.54 -10.63 -0.46
CA ASP A 129 -0.08 -12.01 -0.37
C ASP A 129 1.28 -12.23 -1.05
N LYS A 130 1.84 -11.19 -1.67
CA LYS A 130 3.11 -11.22 -2.39
C LYS A 130 3.97 -10.00 -2.06
N GLY A 131 5.26 -10.12 -2.36
CA GLY A 131 6.22 -9.03 -2.25
C GLY A 131 6.55 -8.69 -0.80
N ARG A 132 6.98 -7.45 -0.57
CA ARG A 132 7.32 -6.89 0.75
C ARG A 132 7.08 -5.39 0.74
N PHE A 133 6.95 -4.80 1.92
CA PHE A 133 6.84 -3.37 2.11
C PHE A 133 8.09 -2.84 2.83
N ASN A 134 8.83 -1.93 2.20
CA ASN A 134 9.99 -1.27 2.81
C ASN A 134 9.72 0.24 2.90
N LEU A 135 9.74 0.81 4.11
CA LEU A 135 9.49 2.26 4.28
C LEU A 135 10.50 3.12 3.56
N LYS A 136 11.76 2.68 3.43
CA LYS A 136 12.82 3.47 2.78
C LYS A 136 12.50 3.72 1.32
N ASP A 137 11.75 2.85 0.66
CA ASP A 137 11.40 2.98 -0.75
C ASP A 137 10.42 4.12 -1.01
N THR A 138 9.74 4.65 0.00
CA THR A 138 8.92 5.87 -0.11
C THR A 138 9.71 7.10 -0.62
N CYS A 139 11.05 7.08 -0.55
CA CYS A 139 11.88 8.13 -1.13
C CYS A 139 11.94 8.10 -2.66
N GLN A 140 11.62 6.95 -3.28
CA GLN A 140 11.71 6.72 -4.73
C GLN A 140 10.37 6.29 -5.34
N VAL A 141 9.54 5.59 -4.57
CA VAL A 141 8.22 5.09 -4.97
C VAL A 141 7.17 6.03 -4.42
N LEU A 142 6.84 7.04 -5.22
CA LEU A 142 5.90 8.08 -4.84
C LEU A 142 4.52 7.52 -4.45
N ALA A 143 4.03 6.47 -5.11
CA ALA A 143 2.77 5.82 -4.74
C ALA A 143 2.74 5.38 -3.27
N LEU A 144 3.86 4.84 -2.80
CA LEU A 144 4.04 4.36 -1.43
C LEU A 144 4.07 5.53 -0.44
N LYS A 145 4.79 6.60 -0.78
CA LYS A 145 4.81 7.86 -0.02
C LYS A 145 3.42 8.46 0.11
N MET A 146 2.64 8.43 -0.98
CA MET A 146 1.27 8.91 -1.02
C MET A 146 0.36 8.10 -0.09
N PHE A 147 0.44 6.78 -0.17
CA PHE A 147 -0.31 5.88 0.70
C PHE A 147 0.01 6.12 2.19
N ILE A 148 1.28 6.09 2.58
CA ILE A 148 1.69 6.25 3.99
C ILE A 148 1.24 7.61 4.54
N LYS A 149 1.46 8.71 3.80
CA LYS A 149 1.01 10.03 4.22
C LYS A 149 -0.53 10.11 4.35
N SER A 150 -1.28 9.49 3.42
CA SER A 150 -2.75 9.45 3.50
C SER A 150 -3.25 8.64 4.71
N ALA A 151 -2.61 7.49 4.99
CA ALA A 151 -2.88 6.69 6.18
C ALA A 151 -2.59 7.47 7.47
N ILE A 152 -1.43 8.13 7.57
CA ILE A 152 -1.08 8.98 8.72
C ILE A 152 -2.13 10.08 8.94
N HIS A 153 -2.52 10.80 7.88
CA HIS A 153 -3.54 11.84 7.99
C HIS A 153 -4.85 11.27 8.52
N THR A 154 -5.30 10.14 7.95
CA THR A 154 -6.52 9.44 8.38
C THR A 154 -6.47 9.09 9.86
N ILE A 155 -5.39 8.45 10.29
CA ILE A 155 -5.18 8.05 11.69
C ILE A 155 -5.32 9.26 12.62
N LEU A 156 -4.63 10.35 12.31
CA LEU A 156 -4.61 11.54 13.15
C LEU A 156 -5.97 12.26 13.16
N TYR A 157 -6.66 12.29 12.03
CA TYR A 157 -8.02 12.80 11.97
C TYR A 157 -8.98 11.96 12.81
N ASP A 158 -8.91 10.63 12.71
CA ASP A 158 -9.78 9.72 13.45
C ASP A 158 -9.54 9.82 14.96
N ILE A 159 -8.27 9.85 15.38
CA ILE A 159 -7.87 10.09 16.76
C ILE A 159 -8.44 11.41 17.31
N ASN A 160 -8.47 12.47 16.50
CA ASN A 160 -8.93 13.79 16.92
C ASN A 160 -10.46 13.97 16.84
N ASN A 161 -11.17 13.24 15.96
CA ASN A 161 -12.56 13.54 15.61
C ASN A 161 -13.56 12.40 15.86
N GLN A 162 -13.13 11.13 15.92
CA GLN A 162 -14.05 9.99 16.07
C GLN A 162 -14.36 9.60 17.53
N GLY A 163 -14.04 10.48 18.48
CA GLY A 163 -14.24 10.29 19.92
C GLY A 163 -13.17 9.40 20.58
N ASN A 164 -13.18 9.35 21.91
CA ASN A 164 -12.20 8.62 22.72
C ASN A 164 -12.57 7.15 22.96
N ASN A 165 -13.32 6.51 22.06
CA ASN A 165 -13.75 5.12 22.23
C ASN A 165 -12.74 4.17 21.57
N PRO A 166 -12.00 3.33 22.34
CA PRO A 166 -11.14 2.30 21.78
C PRO A 166 -11.92 1.33 20.89
N ARG A 167 -11.28 0.89 19.80
CA ARG A 167 -11.78 -0.11 18.86
C ARG A 167 -10.72 -1.18 18.64
N PHE A 168 -11.03 -2.41 18.97
CA PHE A 168 -10.11 -3.53 18.81
C PHE A 168 -10.67 -4.48 17.75
N ALA A 169 -9.82 -5.01 16.87
CA ALA A 169 -10.24 -6.14 16.05
C ALA A 169 -10.52 -7.34 16.97
N GLU A 170 -11.65 -8.01 16.77
CA GLU A 170 -12.01 -9.21 17.54
C GLU A 170 -11.37 -10.47 16.95
N THR A 171 -11.21 -11.49 17.79
CA THR A 171 -10.60 -12.79 17.48
C THR A 171 -11.40 -13.63 16.46
N PRO A 172 -10.82 -14.71 15.89
CA PRO A 172 -11.36 -15.44 14.73
C PRO A 172 -12.64 -16.23 14.98
N GLU A 173 -13.11 -16.32 16.23
CA GLU A 173 -14.37 -17.01 16.55
C GLU A 173 -15.55 -16.36 15.81
N THR A 174 -15.43 -15.07 15.50
CA THR A 174 -16.21 -14.37 14.48
C THR A 174 -15.32 -14.06 13.29
N ARG A 175 -15.30 -14.94 12.30
CA ARG A 175 -14.46 -14.81 11.08
C ARG A 175 -14.73 -13.50 10.34
N ASN A 176 -13.68 -12.86 9.83
CA ASN A 176 -13.84 -11.82 8.81
C ASN A 176 -14.53 -12.38 7.57
N GLU A 177 -15.48 -11.63 7.05
CA GLU A 177 -16.34 -12.08 5.96
C GLU A 177 -16.04 -11.25 4.71
N LEU A 178 -15.59 -11.92 3.64
CA LEU A 178 -15.50 -11.31 2.32
C LEU A 178 -16.91 -11.18 1.76
N LEU A 179 -17.46 -9.95 1.76
CA LEU A 179 -18.82 -9.70 1.27
C LEU A 179 -18.88 -9.69 -0.26
N GLU A 180 -17.89 -9.07 -0.87
CA GLU A 180 -17.88 -8.83 -2.31
C GLU A 180 -16.44 -8.64 -2.78
N GLN A 181 -16.12 -9.23 -3.92
CA GLN A 181 -14.87 -9.02 -4.62
C GLN A 181 -15.11 -8.93 -6.12
N VAL A 182 -14.51 -7.93 -6.74
CA VAL A 182 -14.37 -7.84 -8.19
C VAL A 182 -12.89 -7.65 -8.51
N GLY A 183 -12.40 -8.39 -9.51
CA GLY A 183 -10.98 -8.46 -9.82
C GLY A 183 -10.19 -9.35 -8.84
N PRO A 184 -8.84 -9.29 -8.86
CA PRO A 184 -8.03 -8.45 -9.74
C PRO A 184 -8.24 -8.80 -11.22
N PHE A 185 -8.29 -7.80 -12.08
CA PHE A 185 -8.51 -7.97 -13.52
C PHE A 185 -7.25 -8.32 -14.29
N MET A 186 -6.08 -8.02 -13.74
CA MET A 186 -4.83 -8.27 -14.42
C MET A 186 -3.75 -8.82 -13.49
N ASP A 187 -2.93 -9.71 -14.05
CA ASP A 187 -1.77 -10.34 -13.42
C ASP A 187 -0.44 -9.88 -14.03
N ILE A 188 -0.47 -8.80 -14.83
CA ILE A 188 0.72 -8.17 -15.39
C ILE A 188 1.39 -7.25 -14.36
N GLU A 189 2.70 -7.32 -14.28
CA GLU A 189 3.56 -6.62 -13.33
C GLU A 189 4.59 -5.82 -14.11
N TRP A 190 4.11 -4.88 -14.93
CA TRP A 190 4.99 -4.05 -15.76
C TRP A 190 5.69 -2.96 -14.95
N SER A 191 6.83 -2.50 -15.44
CA SER A 191 7.66 -1.48 -14.78
C SER A 191 8.09 -0.39 -15.76
N GLN A 192 8.80 0.61 -15.27
CA GLN A 192 9.23 1.75 -16.11
C GLN A 192 10.63 1.57 -16.72
N ASN A 193 11.31 0.45 -16.43
CA ASN A 193 12.66 0.13 -16.90
C ASN A 193 12.62 -0.87 -18.05
N ASN A 194 13.79 -1.39 -18.45
CA ASN A 194 13.88 -2.45 -19.44
C ASN A 194 13.02 -3.65 -19.02
N PRO A 195 12.22 -4.25 -19.93
CA PRO A 195 12.17 -4.00 -21.38
C PRO A 195 11.21 -2.90 -21.84
N TYR A 196 10.41 -2.34 -20.93
CA TYR A 196 9.29 -1.47 -21.25
C TYR A 196 9.71 -0.12 -21.82
N ASN A 197 10.92 0.34 -21.50
CA ASN A 197 11.50 1.60 -21.95
C ASN A 197 12.47 1.45 -23.13
N LYS A 198 12.52 0.31 -23.82
CA LYS A 198 13.48 0.05 -24.92
C LYS A 198 13.46 1.10 -26.03
N GLU A 199 12.32 1.77 -26.25
CA GLU A 199 12.21 2.84 -27.25
C GLU A 199 12.26 4.26 -26.67
N CYS A 200 12.50 4.39 -25.36
CA CYS A 200 12.60 5.66 -24.65
C CYS A 200 14.06 6.12 -24.59
N VAL A 201 14.69 6.37 -25.74
CA VAL A 201 16.10 6.79 -25.81
C VAL A 201 16.22 8.32 -25.77
N ILE A 202 17.17 8.82 -24.97
CA ILE A 202 17.59 10.23 -24.92
C ILE A 202 19.11 10.33 -25.07
N GLY A 203 19.58 10.86 -26.20
CA GLY A 203 21.00 10.79 -26.54
C GLY A 203 21.46 9.34 -26.65
N THR A 204 22.37 8.93 -25.77
CA THR A 204 22.91 7.56 -25.67
C THR A 204 22.34 6.75 -24.51
N GLU A 205 21.44 7.32 -23.72
CA GLU A 205 20.88 6.69 -22.51
C GLU A 205 19.41 6.33 -22.69
N TYR A 206 18.94 5.36 -21.88
CA TYR A 206 17.52 5.03 -21.80
C TYR A 206 16.86 5.84 -20.68
N ALA A 207 15.84 6.62 -21.05
CA ALA A 207 14.92 7.25 -20.13
C ALA A 207 13.95 6.23 -19.52
N LYS A 208 13.33 6.56 -18.39
CA LYS A 208 12.19 5.78 -17.88
C LYS A 208 11.01 5.86 -18.87
N ALA A 209 10.19 4.81 -18.91
CA ALA A 209 8.97 4.84 -19.72
C ALA A 209 7.93 5.88 -19.22
N GLY A 210 7.91 6.12 -17.89
CA GLY A 210 6.96 7.01 -17.23
C GLY A 210 5.70 6.29 -16.76
N CYS A 211 5.29 6.53 -15.52
CA CYS A 211 4.16 5.85 -14.87
C CYS A 211 2.83 6.05 -15.62
N VAL A 212 2.61 7.23 -16.20
CA VAL A 212 1.45 7.56 -17.05
C VAL A 212 1.34 6.61 -18.25
N ALA A 213 2.47 6.31 -18.90
CA ALA A 213 2.49 5.42 -20.05
C ALA A 213 2.28 3.95 -19.64
N ILE A 214 2.92 3.51 -18.55
CA ILE A 214 2.75 2.17 -18.02
C ILE A 214 1.31 1.90 -17.58
N ALA A 215 0.70 2.80 -16.80
CA ALA A 215 -0.69 2.63 -16.37
C ALA A 215 -1.66 2.53 -17.56
N THR A 216 -1.47 3.37 -18.58
CA THR A 216 -2.27 3.34 -19.80
C THR A 216 -2.07 2.03 -20.57
N ALA A 217 -0.82 1.58 -20.72
CA ALA A 217 -0.51 0.34 -21.42
C ALA A 217 -1.10 -0.88 -20.73
N GLN A 218 -1.07 -0.95 -19.40
CA GLN A 218 -1.68 -2.05 -18.64
C GLN A 218 -3.19 -2.15 -18.89
N ILE A 219 -3.91 -1.01 -18.90
CA ILE A 219 -5.34 -0.96 -19.21
C ILE A 219 -5.62 -1.36 -20.66
N CYS A 220 -4.79 -0.91 -21.61
CA CYS A 220 -4.92 -1.29 -23.02
C CYS A 220 -4.68 -2.78 -23.25
N ALA A 221 -3.72 -3.36 -22.52
CA ALA A 221 -3.41 -4.78 -22.58
C ALA A 221 -4.54 -5.65 -22.02
N TYR A 222 -5.14 -5.23 -20.89
CA TYR A 222 -6.32 -5.90 -20.35
C TYR A 222 -7.49 -5.91 -21.34
N ASN A 223 -7.78 -4.76 -21.94
CA ASN A 223 -8.83 -4.62 -22.95
C ASN A 223 -8.46 -5.21 -24.32
N LYS A 224 -7.20 -5.63 -24.50
CA LYS A 224 -6.62 -6.10 -25.75
C LYS A 224 -6.91 -5.17 -26.94
N TYR A 225 -6.78 -3.87 -26.70
CA TYR A 225 -7.17 -2.83 -27.65
C TYR A 225 -6.31 -1.57 -27.45
N PRO A 226 -5.98 -0.81 -28.52
CA PRO A 226 -6.39 -0.95 -29.92
C PRO A 226 -5.55 -1.97 -30.72
N ASN A 227 -6.17 -2.68 -31.67
CA ASN A 227 -5.46 -3.59 -32.57
C ASN A 227 -4.42 -2.86 -33.45
N THR A 228 -4.74 -1.61 -33.82
CA THR A 228 -3.85 -0.73 -34.59
C THR A 228 -3.84 0.66 -33.97
N PHE A 229 -2.67 1.26 -33.80
CA PHE A 229 -2.53 2.65 -33.40
C PHE A 229 -1.40 3.31 -34.17
N GLU A 230 -1.69 4.44 -34.82
CA GLU A 230 -0.73 5.20 -35.63
C GLU A 230 -0.03 4.34 -36.70
N GLY A 231 -0.79 3.45 -37.35
CA GLY A 231 -0.31 2.56 -38.41
C GLY A 231 0.44 1.32 -37.94
N TYR A 232 0.60 1.11 -36.64
CA TYR A 232 1.28 -0.05 -36.06
C TYR A 232 0.28 -1.05 -35.47
N ASN A 233 0.48 -2.34 -35.74
CA ASN A 233 -0.39 -3.42 -35.25
C ASN A 233 0.15 -4.04 -33.96
N TYR A 234 -0.75 -4.33 -33.01
CA TYR A 234 -0.42 -4.90 -31.70
C TYR A 234 -1.12 -6.25 -31.52
N ASP A 235 -0.33 -7.31 -31.35
CA ASP A 235 -0.83 -8.62 -30.93
C ASP A 235 -0.98 -8.67 -29.41
N TRP A 236 -2.07 -8.11 -28.92
CA TRP A 236 -2.36 -8.07 -27.48
C TRP A 236 -2.45 -9.45 -26.84
N ASN A 237 -2.82 -10.50 -27.59
CA ASN A 237 -2.88 -11.85 -27.04
C ASN A 237 -1.49 -12.38 -26.68
N THR A 238 -0.45 -12.01 -27.44
CA THR A 238 0.93 -12.37 -27.10
C THR A 238 1.57 -11.36 -26.16
N ILE A 239 1.28 -10.05 -26.32
CA ILE A 239 1.77 -9.01 -25.38
C ILE A 239 1.32 -9.30 -23.96
N TYR A 240 0.05 -9.69 -23.76
CA TYR A 240 -0.48 -9.98 -22.42
C TYR A 240 0.14 -11.23 -21.76
N LYS A 241 0.88 -12.07 -22.50
CA LYS A 241 1.65 -13.19 -21.94
C LYS A 241 2.95 -12.72 -21.26
N ILE A 242 3.39 -11.49 -21.50
CA ILE A 242 4.53 -10.87 -20.81
C ILE A 242 4.01 -10.43 -19.44
N LYS A 243 4.18 -11.25 -18.42
CA LYS A 243 3.71 -10.93 -17.06
C LYS A 243 4.70 -10.04 -16.34
N SER A 244 5.99 -10.26 -16.53
CA SER A 244 7.06 -9.48 -15.91
C SER A 244 8.22 -9.22 -16.88
N SER A 245 9.24 -8.49 -16.43
CA SER A 245 10.43 -8.22 -17.23
C SER A 245 11.22 -9.49 -17.58
N SER A 246 11.02 -10.58 -16.84
CA SER A 246 11.66 -11.88 -17.08
C SER A 246 11.15 -12.57 -18.36
N ASP A 247 9.90 -12.30 -18.76
CA ASP A 247 9.29 -12.91 -19.95
C ASP A 247 9.79 -12.32 -21.28
N GLN A 248 10.63 -11.28 -21.22
CA GLN A 248 11.07 -10.55 -22.41
C GLN A 248 11.77 -11.42 -23.46
N TYR A 249 12.50 -12.46 -23.01
CA TYR A 249 13.21 -13.38 -23.90
C TYR A 249 12.32 -14.51 -24.42
N LYS A 250 11.20 -14.79 -23.72
CA LYS A 250 10.19 -15.76 -24.16
C LYS A 250 9.33 -15.20 -25.28
N TYR A 251 9.10 -13.89 -25.29
CA TYR A 251 8.28 -13.21 -26.29
C TYR A 251 8.98 -11.93 -26.84
N PRO A 252 10.13 -12.06 -27.54
CA PRO A 252 10.94 -10.90 -27.94
C PRO A 252 10.19 -9.95 -28.89
N ASN A 253 9.45 -10.48 -29.87
CA ASN A 253 8.67 -9.66 -30.79
C ASN A 253 7.54 -8.90 -30.07
N ALA A 254 6.77 -9.57 -29.22
CA ALA A 254 5.71 -8.91 -28.46
C ALA A 254 6.28 -7.91 -27.44
N THR A 255 7.48 -8.16 -26.92
CA THR A 255 8.18 -7.21 -26.04
C THR A 255 8.53 -5.92 -26.80
N ASN A 256 8.99 -6.03 -28.05
CA ASN A 256 9.26 -4.86 -28.87
C ASN A 256 7.95 -4.12 -29.21
N GLN A 257 6.87 -4.84 -29.53
CA GLN A 257 5.55 -4.21 -29.73
C GLN A 257 5.06 -3.47 -28.48
N LEU A 258 5.26 -4.05 -27.30
CA LEU A 258 4.91 -3.42 -26.02
C LEU A 258 5.73 -2.14 -25.77
N ALA A 259 7.06 -2.20 -25.93
CA ALA A 259 7.92 -1.04 -25.79
C ALA A 259 7.56 0.07 -26.80
N HIS A 260 7.24 -0.30 -28.04
CA HIS A 260 6.72 0.60 -29.06
C HIS A 260 5.42 1.27 -28.59
N PHE A 261 4.43 0.50 -28.15
CA PHE A 261 3.15 1.04 -27.66
C PHE A 261 3.37 2.05 -26.52
N ILE A 262 4.17 1.68 -25.52
CA ILE A 262 4.48 2.51 -24.36
C ILE A 262 5.14 3.84 -24.80
N ARG A 263 6.09 3.78 -25.73
CA ARG A 263 6.71 4.98 -26.31
C ARG A 263 5.69 5.85 -27.04
N ARG A 264 4.79 5.26 -27.85
CA ARG A 264 3.73 5.99 -28.57
C ARG A 264 2.76 6.68 -27.61
N VAL A 265 2.38 6.02 -26.51
CA VAL A 265 1.58 6.65 -25.44
C VAL A 265 2.31 7.87 -24.89
N GLY A 266 3.57 7.71 -24.49
CA GLY A 266 4.36 8.80 -23.93
C GLY A 266 4.52 9.99 -24.89
N LEU A 267 4.77 9.74 -26.17
CA LEU A 267 4.84 10.80 -27.20
C LEU A 267 3.51 11.56 -27.33
N ASN A 268 2.38 10.84 -27.37
CA ASN A 268 1.05 11.45 -27.51
C ASN A 268 0.66 12.31 -26.30
N VAL A 269 1.14 11.98 -25.10
CA VAL A 269 0.90 12.82 -23.91
C VAL A 269 1.99 13.88 -23.70
N GLY A 270 2.97 13.99 -24.60
CA GLY A 270 4.08 14.94 -24.47
C GLY A 270 4.91 14.68 -23.22
N MET A 271 5.24 13.42 -22.98
CA MET A 271 6.09 12.96 -21.88
C MET A 271 7.46 13.64 -21.94
N LYS A 272 7.89 14.21 -20.81
CA LYS A 272 9.26 14.68 -20.62
C LYS A 272 10.09 13.49 -20.17
N TYR A 273 10.95 13.00 -21.06
CA TYR A 273 11.78 11.82 -20.82
C TYR A 273 13.07 12.18 -20.08
N GLY A 274 13.40 11.40 -19.07
CA GLY A 274 14.61 11.52 -18.27
C GLY A 274 15.09 10.17 -17.75
N VAL A 275 16.39 10.05 -17.51
CA VAL A 275 17.02 8.80 -17.03
C VAL A 275 16.55 8.43 -15.63
N LYS A 276 16.41 9.43 -14.74
CA LYS A 276 15.96 9.23 -13.36
C LYS A 276 14.43 9.08 -13.28
N GLU A 277 13.72 9.93 -14.00
CA GLU A 277 12.27 10.02 -13.97
C GLU A 277 11.73 10.47 -15.34
N SER A 278 10.47 10.17 -15.63
CA SER A 278 9.77 10.68 -16.81
C SER A 278 8.34 11.04 -16.46
N GLY A 279 7.91 12.23 -16.87
CA GLY A 279 6.66 12.84 -16.40
C GLY A 279 5.77 13.39 -17.50
N ALA A 280 4.46 13.17 -17.36
CA ALA A 280 3.43 13.72 -18.22
C ALA A 280 2.17 14.08 -17.40
N LYS A 281 1.34 14.96 -17.95
CA LYS A 281 0.06 15.35 -17.35
C LYS A 281 -1.01 14.29 -17.63
N SER A 282 -1.61 13.72 -16.59
CA SER A 282 -2.68 12.73 -16.71
C SER A 282 -3.94 13.27 -17.41
N GLU A 283 -4.12 14.59 -17.43
CA GLU A 283 -5.21 15.30 -18.11
C GLU A 283 -5.29 15.00 -19.61
N LYS A 284 -4.19 14.55 -20.22
CA LYS A 284 -4.14 14.20 -21.65
C LYS A 284 -4.62 12.77 -21.94
N ILE A 285 -4.72 11.91 -20.91
CA ILE A 285 -5.04 10.49 -21.09
C ILE A 285 -6.46 10.25 -21.58
N PRO A 286 -7.51 10.94 -21.11
CA PRO A 286 -8.86 10.77 -21.66
C PRO A 286 -8.91 11.06 -23.17
N GLY A 287 -8.24 12.12 -23.62
CA GLY A 287 -8.13 12.46 -25.04
C GLY A 287 -7.39 11.40 -25.86
N LEU A 288 -6.31 10.84 -25.32
CA LEU A 288 -5.57 9.76 -25.96
C LEU A 288 -6.39 8.46 -26.04
N LEU A 289 -7.07 8.08 -24.96
CA LEU A 289 -7.96 6.90 -24.93
C LEU A 289 -9.07 7.06 -25.98
N ARG A 290 -9.71 8.23 -26.06
CA ARG A 290 -10.70 8.52 -27.11
C ARG A 290 -10.10 8.47 -28.52
N LYS A 291 -8.88 8.97 -28.72
CA LYS A 291 -8.14 8.83 -30.00
C LYS A 291 -7.88 7.35 -30.35
N MET A 292 -7.65 6.50 -29.36
CA MET A 292 -7.52 5.05 -29.54
C MET A 292 -8.87 4.36 -29.79
N GLY A 293 -10.00 5.02 -29.57
CA GLY A 293 -11.36 4.49 -29.75
C GLY A 293 -11.99 3.92 -28.47
N TYR A 294 -11.51 4.31 -27.29
CA TYR A 294 -12.16 4.00 -26.02
C TYR A 294 -13.26 5.02 -25.69
N THR A 295 -14.29 4.54 -25.00
CA THR A 295 -15.16 5.34 -24.13
C THR A 295 -14.53 5.44 -22.75
N CYS A 296 -14.53 6.63 -22.14
CA CYS A 296 -14.06 6.84 -20.77
C CYS A 296 -14.58 8.18 -20.21
N SER A 297 -14.53 8.33 -18.87
CA SER A 297 -14.72 9.65 -18.25
C SER A 297 -13.57 10.61 -18.58
N ASP A 298 -13.75 11.90 -18.33
CA ASP A 298 -12.60 12.79 -18.18
C ASP A 298 -11.82 12.46 -16.87
N LEU A 299 -10.70 13.15 -16.65
CA LEU A 299 -9.95 13.03 -15.41
C LEU A 299 -10.69 13.76 -14.30
N ILE A 300 -11.39 12.98 -13.46
CA ILE A 300 -12.25 13.47 -12.39
C ILE A 300 -11.58 13.33 -11.02
N SER A 301 -12.10 14.03 -10.01
CA SER A 301 -11.71 13.79 -8.62
C SER A 301 -12.06 12.37 -8.20
N TYR A 302 -11.24 11.81 -7.31
CA TYR A 302 -11.48 10.50 -6.72
C TYR A 302 -12.86 10.37 -6.07
N SER A 303 -13.52 9.23 -6.26
CA SER A 303 -14.79 8.86 -5.64
C SER A 303 -14.86 7.35 -5.46
N ASP A 304 -15.08 6.88 -4.23
CA ASP A 304 -15.29 5.45 -3.95
C ASP A 304 -16.42 4.86 -4.79
N LYS A 305 -17.53 5.61 -4.93
CA LYS A 305 -18.70 5.19 -5.71
C LYS A 305 -18.33 5.00 -7.19
N GLY A 306 -17.75 6.02 -7.82
CA GLY A 306 -17.41 5.96 -9.25
C GLY A 306 -16.34 4.90 -9.55
N LEU A 307 -15.38 4.71 -8.63
CA LEU A 307 -14.38 3.64 -8.72
C LEU A 307 -15.05 2.27 -8.67
N VAL A 308 -15.90 2.01 -7.67
CA VAL A 308 -16.57 0.73 -7.49
C VAL A 308 -17.52 0.45 -8.65
N GLU A 309 -18.28 1.44 -9.14
CA GLU A 309 -19.17 1.28 -10.30
C GLU A 309 -18.39 0.91 -11.58
N SER A 310 -17.25 1.58 -11.84
CA SER A 310 -16.37 1.25 -12.97
C SER A 310 -15.85 -0.18 -12.89
N LEU A 311 -15.37 -0.58 -11.71
CA LEU A 311 -14.85 -1.93 -11.49
C LEU A 311 -15.98 -2.97 -11.59
N LYS A 312 -17.17 -2.73 -11.02
CA LYS A 312 -18.34 -3.64 -11.20
C LYS A 312 -18.69 -3.88 -12.66
N ALA A 313 -18.49 -2.88 -13.52
CA ALA A 313 -18.69 -2.99 -14.96
C ALA A 313 -17.54 -3.72 -15.70
N GLY A 314 -16.51 -4.20 -15.00
CA GLY A 314 -15.36 -4.87 -15.60
C GLY A 314 -14.31 -3.91 -16.17
N HIS A 315 -14.37 -2.63 -15.81
CA HIS A 315 -13.50 -1.58 -16.36
C HIS A 315 -12.46 -1.13 -15.32
N PRO A 316 -11.17 -1.49 -15.49
CA PRO A 316 -10.09 -1.00 -14.65
C PRO A 316 -10.04 0.53 -14.63
N VAL A 317 -9.63 1.09 -13.50
CA VAL A 317 -9.58 2.53 -13.28
C VAL A 317 -8.13 3.00 -13.41
N TYR A 318 -7.88 4.00 -14.26
CA TYR A 318 -6.63 4.73 -14.21
C TYR A 318 -6.70 5.69 -13.02
N GLN A 319 -5.73 5.62 -12.11
CA GLN A 319 -5.67 6.50 -10.96
C GLN A 319 -4.38 7.30 -10.95
N CYS A 320 -4.44 8.54 -10.50
CA CYS A 320 -3.26 9.35 -10.26
C CYS A 320 -3.42 10.24 -9.04
N GLY A 321 -2.30 10.76 -8.56
CA GLY A 321 -2.32 11.86 -7.60
C GLY A 321 -0.99 12.60 -7.61
N PHE A 322 -0.99 13.74 -6.93
CA PHE A 322 0.08 14.70 -6.98
C PHE A 322 0.26 15.32 -5.59
N ASP A 323 1.46 15.22 -5.04
CA ASP A 323 1.83 15.91 -3.80
C ASP A 323 2.23 17.35 -4.13
N LYS A 324 1.32 18.32 -3.88
CA LYS A 324 1.72 19.74 -3.87
C LYS A 324 2.37 19.96 -2.51
N GLU A 325 3.70 19.99 -2.53
CA GLU A 325 4.60 20.37 -1.44
C GLU A 325 3.93 21.18 -0.32
N SER A 326 3.56 20.50 0.76
CA SER A 326 3.52 21.05 2.12
C SER A 326 3.48 19.91 3.15
N ASP A 327 4.21 20.11 4.26
CA ASP A 327 3.90 19.59 5.61
C ASP A 327 4.71 18.42 6.21
N TYR A 328 5.58 17.70 5.51
CA TYR A 328 6.31 16.56 6.14
C TYR A 328 7.77 16.40 5.71
N PHE A 329 8.69 16.76 6.62
CA PHE A 329 10.16 16.69 6.47
C PHE A 329 10.74 15.25 6.47
N ILE A 330 9.92 14.21 6.63
CA ILE A 330 10.38 12.80 6.68
C ILE A 330 10.72 12.22 5.30
N PHE A 331 10.26 12.85 4.23
CA PHE A 331 10.50 12.39 2.86
C PHE A 331 11.22 13.48 2.10
N GLN A 332 12.38 13.17 1.50
CA GLN A 332 13.10 14.10 0.64
C GLN A 332 12.17 14.64 -0.47
N THR A 333 12.37 15.92 -0.76
CA THR A 333 11.45 16.86 -1.37
C THR A 333 11.60 16.93 -2.89
N HIS A 334 10.59 16.46 -3.62
CA HIS A 334 10.34 16.80 -5.03
C HIS A 334 8.83 16.83 -5.25
N SER A 335 8.34 17.82 -6.00
CA SER A 335 6.96 17.88 -6.47
C SER A 335 6.76 16.81 -7.53
N ASP A 336 6.13 15.70 -7.18
CA ASP A 336 6.04 14.55 -8.07
C ASP A 336 4.62 13.98 -8.07
N GLY A 337 4.22 13.47 -9.23
CA GLY A 337 2.90 12.89 -9.46
C GLY A 337 3.06 11.43 -9.90
N HIS A 338 2.18 10.56 -9.39
CA HIS A 338 2.20 9.16 -9.77
C HIS A 338 0.89 8.76 -10.44
N ALA A 339 0.97 7.82 -11.38
CA ALA A 339 -0.16 7.20 -12.04
C ALA A 339 -0.03 5.68 -11.98
N TRP A 340 -1.15 5.01 -11.70
CA TRP A 340 -1.23 3.56 -11.55
C TRP A 340 -2.61 3.06 -11.98
N VAL A 341 -2.81 1.75 -11.92
CA VAL A 341 -4.09 1.11 -12.24
C VAL A 341 -4.72 0.56 -10.97
N VAL A 342 -6.02 0.80 -10.82
CA VAL A 342 -6.85 0.02 -9.89
C VAL A 342 -7.61 -1.01 -10.70
N ASP A 343 -7.39 -2.28 -10.39
CA ASP A 343 -7.90 -3.41 -11.18
C ASP A 343 -8.79 -4.34 -10.36
N GLY A 344 -9.21 -3.93 -9.17
CA GLY A 344 -10.16 -4.66 -8.35
C GLY A 344 -10.54 -3.93 -7.08
N TYR A 345 -11.63 -4.36 -6.45
CA TYR A 345 -12.00 -3.94 -5.11
C TYR A 345 -12.55 -5.12 -4.30
N ARG A 346 -12.52 -4.97 -2.98
CA ARG A 346 -13.10 -5.89 -2.00
C ARG A 346 -13.84 -5.11 -0.93
N TYR A 347 -14.98 -5.64 -0.50
CA TYR A 347 -15.60 -5.27 0.76
C TYR A 347 -15.34 -6.37 1.79
N GLU A 348 -14.62 -6.02 2.84
CA GLU A 348 -14.32 -6.92 3.96
C GLU A 348 -15.10 -6.48 5.19
N MET A 349 -15.74 -7.42 5.86
CA MET A 349 -16.34 -7.19 7.17
C MET A 349 -15.38 -7.61 8.25
N LEU A 350 -14.99 -6.66 9.09
CA LEU A 350 -14.21 -6.90 10.29
C LEU A 350 -15.14 -6.85 11.51
N ASN A 351 -14.98 -7.81 12.42
CA ASN A 351 -15.60 -7.75 13.74
C ASN A 351 -14.75 -6.86 14.63
N ILE A 352 -15.35 -5.79 15.15
CA ILE A 352 -14.65 -4.77 15.92
C ILE A 352 -15.32 -4.62 17.27
N ARG A 353 -14.55 -4.83 18.34
CA ARG A 353 -14.94 -4.55 19.72
C ARG A 353 -14.83 -3.06 19.97
N ILE A 354 -15.92 -2.40 20.28
CA ILE A 354 -15.97 -0.98 20.62
C ILE A 354 -16.25 -0.87 22.10
N CYS A 355 -15.25 -0.35 22.82
CA CYS A 355 -15.32 -0.18 24.25
C CYS A 355 -15.68 1.28 24.58
N ARG A 356 -16.68 1.47 25.44
CA ARG A 356 -17.17 2.79 25.86
C ARG A 356 -17.13 2.87 27.39
N PRO A 357 -16.60 3.95 27.96
CA PRO A 357 -16.62 4.13 29.40
C PRO A 357 -18.05 4.40 29.89
N ARG A 358 -18.55 3.57 30.81
CA ARG A 358 -19.86 3.75 31.45
C ARG A 358 -19.73 3.46 32.94
N ARG A 359 -20.11 4.45 33.77
CA ARG A 359 -20.20 4.32 35.24
C ARG A 359 -18.91 3.82 35.92
N GLY A 360 -17.73 4.16 35.39
CA GLY A 360 -16.44 3.75 35.95
C GLY A 360 -15.92 2.39 35.46
N GLU A 361 -16.69 1.70 34.62
CA GLU A 361 -16.31 0.45 33.96
C GLU A 361 -16.24 0.61 32.45
N MET A 362 -15.65 -0.38 31.77
CA MET A 362 -15.62 -0.45 30.33
C MET A 362 -16.76 -1.34 29.82
N ASP A 363 -17.70 -0.74 29.11
CA ASP A 363 -18.78 -1.45 28.43
C ASP A 363 -18.38 -1.66 26.97
N CYS A 364 -18.22 -2.91 26.53
CA CYS A 364 -17.73 -3.22 25.20
C CYS A 364 -18.79 -3.96 24.38
N ASP A 365 -19.10 -3.44 23.20
CA ASP A 365 -19.99 -4.05 22.22
C ASP A 365 -19.18 -4.52 21.01
N SER A 366 -19.58 -5.64 20.42
CA SER A 366 -19.07 -6.11 19.14
C SER A 366 -19.88 -5.50 17.99
N GLU A 367 -19.21 -4.89 17.01
CA GLU A 367 -19.83 -4.33 15.81
C GLU A 367 -19.15 -4.90 14.55
N LYS A 368 -19.97 -5.37 13.60
CA LYS A 368 -19.53 -5.74 12.25
C LYS A 368 -19.36 -4.49 11.40
N ARG A 369 -18.15 -4.22 10.89
CA ARG A 369 -17.86 -3.04 10.07
C ARG A 369 -17.28 -3.38 8.71
N ARG A 370 -17.81 -2.70 7.69
CA ARG A 370 -17.40 -2.85 6.30
C ARG A 370 -16.23 -1.92 5.96
N PHE A 371 -15.16 -2.49 5.41
CA PHE A 371 -14.01 -1.80 4.88
C PHE A 371 -13.90 -2.03 3.38
N LEU A 372 -13.60 -0.95 2.64
CA LEU A 372 -13.30 -1.02 1.21
C LEU A 372 -11.79 -1.15 1.05
N PHE A 373 -11.36 -2.15 0.27
CA PHE A 373 -10.00 -2.26 -0.22
C PHE A 373 -10.00 -2.20 -1.75
N VAL A 374 -9.02 -1.51 -2.33
CA VAL A 374 -8.80 -1.43 -3.77
C VAL A 374 -7.46 -2.09 -4.13
N ARG A 375 -7.44 -2.88 -5.20
CA ARG A 375 -6.22 -3.51 -5.70
C ARG A 375 -5.45 -2.51 -6.54
N ASN A 376 -4.29 -2.10 -6.07
CA ASN A 376 -3.41 -1.21 -6.81
C ASN A 376 -2.34 -2.01 -7.55
N ASN A 377 -2.19 -1.74 -8.85
CA ASN A 377 -1.05 -2.09 -9.65
C ASN A 377 -0.23 -0.83 -9.95
N TYR A 378 0.85 -0.62 -9.20
CA TYR A 378 1.62 0.63 -9.23
C TYR A 378 2.56 0.78 -10.44
N GLY A 379 2.69 -0.24 -11.29
CA GLY A 379 3.60 -0.16 -12.44
C GLY A 379 5.09 -0.12 -12.05
N TRP A 380 5.44 -0.84 -10.97
CA TRP A 380 6.81 -0.97 -10.46
C TRP A 380 7.30 -2.43 -10.46
N GLY A 381 6.88 -3.23 -11.44
CA GLY A 381 7.36 -4.61 -11.54
C GLY A 381 6.76 -5.53 -10.47
N GLY A 382 5.53 -5.29 -10.05
CA GLY A 382 4.86 -6.05 -8.99
C GLY A 382 5.17 -5.57 -7.57
N LEU A 383 6.22 -4.76 -7.40
CA LEU A 383 6.54 -4.16 -6.10
C LEU A 383 5.36 -3.34 -5.59
N TYR A 384 4.98 -3.61 -4.34
CA TYR A 384 3.88 -2.96 -3.63
C TYR A 384 2.50 -3.18 -4.25
N ASN A 385 2.34 -4.06 -5.24
CA ASN A 385 0.99 -4.42 -5.68
C ASN A 385 0.25 -5.10 -4.53
N GLY A 386 -0.97 -4.65 -4.24
CA GLY A 386 -1.61 -4.95 -2.97
C GLY A 386 -3.04 -4.44 -2.90
N TRP A 387 -3.73 -4.87 -1.86
CA TRP A 387 -5.03 -4.35 -1.44
C TRP A 387 -4.81 -3.22 -0.45
N TYR A 388 -5.32 -2.04 -0.77
CA TYR A 388 -5.14 -0.83 0.04
C TYR A 388 -6.49 -0.25 0.37
N GLN A 389 -6.66 0.27 1.59
CA GLN A 389 -7.77 1.18 1.83
C GLN A 389 -7.64 2.36 0.85
N PRO A 390 -8.76 2.78 0.23
CA PRO A 390 -8.74 3.90 -0.69
C PRO A 390 -8.31 5.17 0.01
N PHE A 391 -7.93 6.19 -0.77
CA PHE A 391 -7.65 7.51 -0.22
C PHE A 391 -8.85 8.00 0.58
N VAL A 392 -8.64 8.28 1.85
CA VAL A 392 -9.72 8.68 2.73
C VAL A 392 -10.21 10.06 2.32
N THR A 393 -11.53 10.16 2.19
CA THR A 393 -12.22 11.44 2.01
C THR A 393 -12.65 11.94 3.38
N MET A 394 -11.99 12.97 3.89
CA MET A 394 -12.31 13.62 5.16
C MET A 394 -13.42 14.65 4.97
N PRO A 395 -14.42 14.74 5.85
CA PRO A 395 -15.40 15.82 5.77
C PRO A 395 -14.68 17.17 5.95
N ASN A 396 -14.94 18.10 5.04
CA ASN A 396 -14.54 19.49 5.20
C ASN A 396 -15.40 20.17 6.28
N ALA A 397 -15.12 21.45 6.55
CA ALA A 397 -15.87 22.26 7.53
C ALA A 397 -17.40 22.28 7.29
N ASN A 398 -17.86 21.92 6.09
CA ASN A 398 -19.28 21.86 5.72
C ASN A 398 -19.83 20.42 5.67
N GLY A 399 -19.11 19.44 6.23
CA GLY A 399 -19.52 18.03 6.25
C GLY A 399 -19.32 17.27 4.93
N LYS A 400 -18.84 17.92 3.85
CA LYS A 400 -18.57 17.27 2.56
C LYS A 400 -17.27 16.50 2.62
N ARG A 401 -17.32 15.18 2.47
CA ARG A 401 -16.14 14.32 2.37
C ARG A 401 -15.31 14.68 1.12
N ILE A 402 -14.09 15.15 1.33
CA ILE A 402 -13.11 15.52 0.31
C ILE A 402 -11.83 14.71 0.52
N PRO A 403 -11.13 14.26 -0.53
CA PRO A 403 -9.88 13.52 -0.37
C PRO A 403 -8.91 14.26 0.54
N THR A 404 -8.19 13.54 1.41
CA THR A 404 -7.14 14.13 2.25
C THR A 404 -6.27 15.05 1.38
N PHE A 405 -6.23 16.34 1.75
CA PHE A 405 -5.70 17.44 0.95
C PHE A 405 -4.28 17.25 0.38
N ALA A 406 -3.51 16.28 0.90
CA ALA A 406 -2.12 16.05 0.53
C ALA A 406 -1.91 15.71 -0.97
N PHE A 407 -2.82 14.98 -1.62
CA PHE A 407 -2.48 14.35 -2.91
C PHE A 407 -3.41 14.58 -4.09
N LYS A 408 -4.52 15.30 -3.87
CA LYS A 408 -5.56 15.57 -4.89
C LYS A 408 -5.80 14.35 -5.81
N PRO A 409 -6.12 13.17 -5.25
CA PRO A 409 -6.27 11.97 -6.05
C PRO A 409 -7.37 12.16 -7.10
N ARG A 410 -7.08 11.71 -8.30
CA ARG A 410 -7.93 11.78 -9.47
C ARG A 410 -7.97 10.44 -10.17
N MET A 411 -9.01 10.22 -10.96
CA MET A 411 -9.23 8.96 -11.63
C MET A 411 -9.87 9.16 -13.00
N ILE A 412 -9.68 8.17 -13.87
CA ILE A 412 -10.43 8.01 -15.11
C ILE A 412 -11.15 6.67 -15.00
N THR A 413 -12.46 6.72 -15.14
CA THR A 413 -13.37 5.59 -14.94
C THR A 413 -14.02 5.19 -16.25
N ASN A 414 -14.68 4.02 -16.25
CA ASN A 414 -15.41 3.48 -17.39
C ASN A 414 -14.54 3.39 -18.66
N ILE A 415 -13.28 2.97 -18.54
CA ILE A 415 -12.39 2.82 -19.69
C ILE A 415 -12.70 1.49 -20.39
N HIS A 416 -13.45 1.56 -21.48
CA HIS A 416 -13.88 0.40 -22.26
C HIS A 416 -14.04 0.74 -23.74
N ARG A 417 -14.13 -0.29 -24.58
CA ARG A 417 -14.35 -0.12 -26.02
C ARG A 417 -15.78 0.28 -26.33
#